data_AF-A0AAV0RJL8-F1
#
_entry.id   AF-A0AAV0RJL8-F1
#
_cell.length_a   1.000
_cell.length_b   1.000
_cell.length_c   1.000
_cell.angle_alpha   90.00
_cell.angle_beta   90.00
_cell.angle_gamma   90.00
#
_symmetry.space_group_name_H-M   'P 1'
#
loop_
_entity.id
_entity.type
_entity.pdbx_description
1 polymer ?
#
loop_
_entity_poly.entity_id
_entity_poly.type
_entity_poly.pdbx_seq_one_letter_code
_entity_poly.pdbx_strand_id
1 'polypeptide(L)'
;MGRGKFKGKPTGKRQFSTPEEMLSGSSSRPRTFKREEAAYEEEKAEEESGEESGEESGDEESDQRRKGTEGLISIENPNLVKPKNLKAKDLDMGKTTELSRREREELEKQRAHERYMRLQEQGKTEQARKDLGKLDKIIGE
;
A
#
# COMPACT_ATOMS: atom_id res chain seq x y z
N MET A 1 6.45 51.57 20.72
CA MET A 1 6.58 50.13 20.38
C MET A 1 6.40 49.96 18.87
N GLY A 2 7.48 50.08 18.09
CA GLY A 2 7.40 49.94 16.63
C GLY A 2 7.32 48.48 16.24
N ARG A 3 6.15 48.01 15.78
CA ARG A 3 6.03 46.67 15.20
C ARG A 3 6.55 46.70 13.76
N GLY A 4 7.72 46.11 13.55
CA GLY A 4 8.32 45.98 12.22
C GLY A 4 7.40 45.23 11.25
N LYS A 5 7.29 45.72 10.02
CA LYS A 5 6.50 45.07 8.97
C LYS A 5 7.22 43.83 8.47
N PHE A 6 6.77 42.65 8.88
CA PHE A 6 7.26 41.37 8.37
C PHE A 6 6.89 41.24 6.88
N LYS A 7 7.87 41.43 6.00
CA LYS A 7 7.72 41.08 4.57
C LYS A 7 7.90 39.56 4.45
N GLY A 8 6.81 38.81 4.59
CA GLY A 8 6.82 37.39 4.27
C GLY A 8 7.24 37.21 2.81
N LYS A 9 8.38 36.55 2.57
CA LYS A 9 8.75 36.13 1.22
C LYS A 9 7.64 35.21 0.71
N PRO A 10 7.24 35.28 -0.58
CA PRO A 10 6.28 34.34 -1.12
C PRO A 10 6.86 32.93 -0.91
N THR A 11 6.21 32.14 -0.07
CA THR A 11 6.52 30.73 0.10
C THR A 11 6.39 30.11 -1.29
N GLY A 12 7.53 29.73 -1.88
CA GLY A 12 7.58 29.20 -3.23
C GLY A 12 6.57 28.07 -3.40
N LYS A 13 5.80 28.09 -4.50
CA LYS A 13 4.84 27.03 -4.80
C LYS A 13 5.60 25.70 -4.86
N ARG A 14 5.26 24.78 -3.96
CA ARG A 14 5.81 23.42 -3.96
C ARG A 14 5.20 22.69 -5.16
N GLN A 15 6.04 22.27 -6.10
CA GLN A 15 5.61 21.42 -7.21
C GLN A 15 5.60 19.98 -6.72
N PHE A 16 4.45 19.31 -6.83
CA PHE A 16 4.32 17.89 -6.56
C PHE A 16 4.18 17.17 -7.90
N SER A 17 4.95 16.11 -8.10
CA SER A 17 4.81 15.24 -9.26
C SER A 17 3.43 14.60 -9.27
N THR A 18 2.68 14.73 -10.35
CA THR A 18 1.41 14.01 -10.54
C THR A 18 1.69 12.54 -10.93
N PRO A 19 0.75 11.60 -10.71
CA PRO A 19 0.93 10.22 -11.13
C PRO A 19 1.15 10.09 -12.65
N GLU A 20 0.44 10.89 -13.44
CA GLU A 20 0.61 10.97 -14.91
C GLU A 20 2.03 11.41 -15.31
N GLU A 21 2.61 12.37 -14.58
CA GLU A 21 3.98 12.87 -14.80
C GLU A 21 5.06 11.86 -14.37
N MET A 22 4.74 10.97 -13.42
CA MET A 22 5.63 9.86 -13.04
C MET A 22 5.64 8.76 -14.11
N LEU A 23 4.47 8.44 -14.68
CA LEU A 23 4.33 7.47 -15.78
C LEU A 23 5.00 7.96 -17.06
N SER A 24 4.85 9.24 -17.40
CA SER A 24 5.49 9.86 -18.57
C SER A 24 7.00 10.06 -18.39
N GLY A 25 7.53 9.88 -17.18
CA GLY A 25 8.94 10.09 -16.86
C GLY A 25 9.40 11.55 -16.95
N SER A 26 8.47 12.51 -17.10
CA SER A 26 8.77 13.95 -17.09
C SER A 26 8.84 14.53 -15.68
N SER A 27 8.64 13.70 -14.65
CA SER A 27 8.67 14.08 -13.25
C SER A 27 10.00 14.72 -12.84
N SER A 28 9.91 15.81 -12.08
CA SER A 28 11.06 16.50 -11.47
C SER A 28 11.79 15.67 -10.40
N ARG A 29 11.37 14.44 -10.13
CA ARG A 29 12.00 13.52 -9.17
C ARG A 29 13.24 12.87 -9.79
N PRO A 30 14.35 12.72 -9.05
CA PRO A 30 15.53 12.06 -9.57
C PRO A 30 15.24 10.59 -9.90
N ARG A 31 15.80 10.10 -11.01
CA ARG A 31 15.64 8.71 -11.48
C ARG A 31 16.15 7.65 -10.48
N THR A 32 16.96 8.05 -9.52
CA THR A 32 17.46 7.20 -8.42
C THR A 32 16.43 7.00 -7.31
N PHE A 33 15.36 7.79 -7.27
CA PHE A 33 14.23 7.61 -6.36
C PHE A 33 13.16 6.68 -6.95
N LYS A 34 13.48 5.94 -8.03
CA LYS A 34 12.62 4.88 -8.53
C LYS A 34 12.43 3.85 -7.41
N ARG A 35 11.19 3.83 -6.94
CA ARG A 35 10.64 2.93 -5.94
C ARG A 35 10.68 1.51 -6.51
N GLU A 36 11.16 0.57 -5.71
CA GLU A 36 11.16 -0.88 -5.90
C GLU A 36 9.74 -1.50 -6.05
N GLU A 37 8.71 -0.71 -6.37
CA GLU A 37 7.31 -1.14 -6.39
C GLU A 37 6.76 -1.49 -7.79
N ALA A 38 7.58 -1.45 -8.84
CA ALA A 38 7.18 -1.91 -10.19
C ALA A 38 7.83 -3.24 -10.61
N ALA A 39 8.76 -3.80 -9.83
CA ALA A 39 9.28 -5.15 -10.08
C ALA A 39 8.32 -6.25 -9.60
N TYR A 40 7.45 -5.96 -8.62
CA TYR A 40 6.58 -6.95 -8.00
C TYR A 40 5.36 -7.39 -8.87
N GLU A 41 5.06 -6.68 -9.96
CA GLU A 41 3.94 -7.02 -10.85
C GLU A 41 4.38 -7.78 -12.12
N GLU A 42 5.64 -7.64 -12.54
CA GLU A 42 6.20 -8.34 -13.71
C GLU A 42 6.94 -9.65 -13.32
N GLU A 43 7.57 -9.71 -12.14
CA GLU A 43 8.30 -10.89 -11.64
C GLU A 43 7.39 -12.07 -11.25
N LYS A 44 6.11 -11.81 -10.92
CA LYS A 44 5.15 -12.85 -10.53
C LYS A 44 4.80 -13.83 -11.66
N ALA A 45 5.14 -13.51 -12.91
CA ALA A 45 4.92 -14.39 -14.06
C ALA A 45 6.13 -15.26 -14.45
N GLU A 46 7.36 -14.95 -13.98
CA GLU A 46 8.58 -15.69 -14.38
C GLU A 46 9.20 -16.55 -13.27
N GLU A 47 8.85 -16.35 -11.99
CA GLU A 47 9.44 -17.10 -10.85
C GLU A 47 8.83 -18.51 -10.59
N GLU A 48 8.08 -19.10 -11.53
CA GLU A 48 7.57 -20.49 -11.41
C GLU A 48 8.56 -21.57 -11.91
N SER A 49 9.82 -21.24 -12.23
CA SER A 49 10.75 -22.24 -12.77
C SER A 49 12.21 -21.98 -12.42
N GLY A 50 12.71 -22.67 -11.38
CA GLY A 50 14.09 -23.14 -11.37
C GLY A 50 14.89 -22.88 -10.09
N GLU A 51 15.18 -23.99 -9.40
CA GLU A 51 16.44 -24.28 -8.68
C GLU A 51 16.67 -23.53 -7.35
N GLU A 52 16.53 -24.20 -6.20
CA GLU A 52 17.56 -25.09 -5.62
C GLU A 52 18.82 -24.31 -5.18
N SER A 53 18.80 -23.81 -3.95
CA SER A 53 20.02 -23.74 -3.13
C SER A 53 19.63 -23.91 -1.67
N GLY A 54 19.79 -25.14 -1.20
CA GLY A 54 19.71 -25.49 0.21
C GLY A 54 20.93 -24.92 0.93
N GLU A 55 20.68 -24.04 1.89
CA GLU A 55 21.65 -23.73 2.92
C GLU A 55 21.07 -24.22 4.25
N GLU A 56 21.46 -25.46 4.55
CA GLU A 56 21.42 -26.05 5.88
C GLU A 56 22.23 -25.15 6.82
N SER A 57 21.56 -24.52 7.78
CA SER A 57 22.24 -23.99 8.95
C SER A 57 21.38 -24.24 10.18
N GLY A 58 21.66 -25.38 10.79
CA GLY A 58 21.21 -25.75 12.10
C GLY A 58 21.80 -24.82 13.16
N ASP A 59 20.94 -24.50 14.14
CA ASP A 59 21.27 -24.27 15.55
C ASP A 59 22.74 -23.90 15.86
N GLU A 60 23.10 -22.64 15.65
CA GLU A 60 24.24 -22.03 16.34
C GLU A 60 23.79 -20.75 17.05
N GLU A 61 23.60 -20.94 18.34
CA GLU A 61 23.55 -19.96 19.40
C GLU A 61 24.47 -18.74 19.13
N SER A 62 23.89 -17.54 19.13
CA SER A 62 24.54 -16.27 19.51
C SER A 62 25.54 -15.55 18.58
N ASP A 63 25.93 -16.06 17.40
CA ASP A 63 27.01 -15.45 16.59
C ASP A 63 26.59 -14.68 15.32
N GLN A 64 25.34 -14.24 15.22
CA GLN A 64 25.01 -13.16 14.27
C GLN A 64 25.62 -11.87 14.78
N ARG A 65 26.72 -11.42 14.14
CA ARG A 65 27.47 -10.19 14.46
C ARG A 65 26.50 -9.02 14.68
N ARG A 66 26.15 -8.75 15.94
CA ARG A 66 25.28 -7.64 16.30
C ARG A 66 25.99 -6.34 15.94
N LYS A 67 25.25 -5.37 15.41
CA LYS A 67 25.87 -4.16 14.87
C LYS A 67 26.30 -3.29 16.06
N GLY A 68 27.56 -2.89 16.11
CA GLY A 68 28.04 -1.92 17.10
C GLY A 68 27.95 -2.43 18.55
N THR A 69 27.27 -1.69 19.43
CA THR A 69 27.24 -1.95 20.89
C THR A 69 26.11 -2.87 21.35
N GLU A 70 25.29 -3.37 20.43
CA GLU A 70 24.14 -4.26 20.71
C GLU A 70 24.52 -5.61 21.35
N GLY A 71 25.80 -6.00 21.30
CA GLY A 71 26.33 -7.18 22.00
C GLY A 71 26.87 -6.90 23.41
N LEU A 72 27.12 -5.63 23.77
CA LEU A 72 27.73 -5.24 25.05
C LEU A 72 26.69 -5.03 26.17
N ILE A 73 25.42 -4.83 25.81
CA ILE A 73 24.34 -4.53 26.76
C ILE A 73 23.40 -5.73 26.85
N SER A 74 23.26 -6.29 28.04
CA SER A 74 22.30 -7.36 28.34
C SER A 74 20.88 -6.81 28.36
N ILE A 75 20.03 -7.26 27.43
CA ILE A 75 18.61 -6.89 27.38
C ILE A 75 17.82 -7.88 28.26
N GLU A 76 17.62 -7.55 29.53
CA GLU A 76 16.78 -8.30 30.47
C GLU A 76 15.31 -7.85 30.40
N ASN A 77 14.69 -7.94 29.22
CA ASN A 77 13.27 -7.63 29.08
C ASN A 77 12.44 -8.93 29.23
N PRO A 78 11.66 -9.11 30.30
CA PRO A 78 10.86 -10.32 30.54
C PRO A 78 9.77 -10.54 29.48
N ASN A 79 9.42 -9.50 28.71
CA ASN A 79 8.47 -9.57 27.58
C ASN A 79 9.18 -9.69 26.22
N LEU A 80 10.51 -9.91 26.18
CA LEU A 80 11.23 -10.08 24.92
C LEU A 80 10.88 -11.44 24.30
N VAL A 81 9.83 -11.44 23.48
CA VAL A 81 9.43 -12.62 22.72
C VAL A 81 10.44 -12.83 21.59
N LYS A 82 11.19 -13.92 21.65
CA LYS A 82 12.09 -14.34 20.55
C LYS A 82 11.23 -14.65 19.31
N PRO A 83 11.62 -14.19 18.12
CA PRO A 83 10.90 -14.53 16.90
C PRO A 83 10.93 -16.06 16.73
N LYS A 84 9.75 -16.66 16.52
CA LYS A 84 9.61 -18.08 16.21
C LYS A 84 9.52 -18.24 14.70
N ASN A 85 10.44 -19.01 14.11
CA ASN A 85 10.36 -19.38 12.70
C ASN A 85 9.28 -20.47 12.55
N LEU A 86 8.08 -20.09 12.14
CA LEU A 86 7.00 -21.02 11.84
C LEU A 86 7.15 -21.52 10.40
N LYS A 87 7.06 -22.85 10.20
CA LYS A 87 7.10 -23.45 8.87
C LYS A 87 5.74 -23.28 8.20
N ALA A 88 5.74 -23.08 6.87
CA ALA A 88 4.51 -22.86 6.09
C ALA A 88 3.46 -23.98 6.28
N LYS A 89 3.90 -25.21 6.58
CA LYS A 89 3.02 -26.37 6.84
C LYS A 89 2.20 -26.27 8.12
N ASP A 90 2.66 -25.48 9.09
CA ASP A 90 2.03 -25.33 10.41
C ASP A 90 1.10 -24.10 10.48
N LEU A 91 0.96 -23.37 9.36
CA LEU A 91 0.06 -22.24 9.25
C LEU A 91 -1.38 -22.74 9.02
N ASP A 92 -2.22 -22.58 10.03
CA ASP A 92 -3.65 -22.90 9.97
C ASP A 92 -4.41 -21.85 9.14
N MET A 93 -4.51 -22.08 7.83
CA MET A 93 -5.25 -21.23 6.88
C MET A 93 -6.77 -21.20 7.15
N GLY A 94 -7.29 -22.07 8.02
CA GLY A 94 -8.72 -22.16 8.36
C GLY A 94 -9.20 -21.06 9.30
N LYS A 95 -8.29 -20.35 9.97
CA LYS A 95 -8.63 -19.19 10.80
C LYS A 95 -8.53 -17.94 9.94
N THR A 96 -9.66 -17.46 9.45
CA THR A 96 -9.74 -16.09 8.93
C THR A 96 -9.23 -15.19 10.05
N THR A 97 -8.07 -14.57 9.85
CA THR A 97 -7.60 -13.52 10.73
C THR A 97 -8.76 -12.53 10.83
N GLU A 98 -9.24 -12.32 12.05
CA GLU A 98 -10.35 -11.41 12.25
C GLU A 98 -9.91 -10.04 11.75
N LEU A 99 -10.40 -9.67 10.56
CA LEU A 99 -10.02 -8.43 9.89
C LEU A 99 -10.05 -7.30 10.90
N SER A 100 -8.96 -6.54 10.94
CA SER A 100 -8.83 -5.41 11.86
C SER A 100 -10.03 -4.49 11.69
N ARG A 101 -10.45 -3.79 12.75
CA ARG A 101 -11.62 -2.87 12.68
C ARG A 101 -11.53 -1.93 11.47
N ARG A 102 -10.32 -1.47 11.15
CA ARG A 102 -10.04 -0.64 9.97
C ARG A 102 -10.30 -1.36 8.64
N GLU A 103 -9.85 -2.60 8.52
CA GLU A 103 -10.01 -3.40 7.30
C GLU A 103 -11.48 -3.75 7.06
N ARG A 104 -12.27 -3.97 8.12
CA ARG A 104 -13.71 -4.19 8.00
C ARG A 104 -14.44 -2.97 7.45
N GLU A 105 -14.14 -1.79 7.98
CA GLU A 105 -14.75 -0.53 7.51
C GLU A 105 -14.33 -0.19 6.08
N GLU A 106 -13.08 -0.45 5.71
CA GLU A 106 -12.58 -0.23 4.34
C GLU A 106 -13.26 -1.16 3.33
N LEU A 107 -13.42 -2.45 3.65
CA LEU A 107 -14.15 -3.39 2.79
C LEU A 107 -15.63 -3.04 2.69
N GLU A 108 -16.26 -2.60 3.77
CA GLU A 108 -17.66 -2.17 3.73
C GLU A 108 -17.82 -0.92 2.85
N LYS A 109 -16.89 0.03 2.94
CA LYS A 109 -16.86 1.23 2.09
C LYS A 109 -16.68 0.87 0.61
N GLN A 110 -15.78 -0.07 0.29
CA GLN A 110 -15.59 -0.58 -1.07
C GLN A 110 -16.86 -1.25 -1.60
N ARG A 111 -17.45 -2.17 -0.82
CA ARG A 111 -18.71 -2.86 -1.17
C ARG A 111 -19.87 -1.88 -1.37
N ALA A 112 -19.97 -0.85 -0.54
CA ALA A 112 -20.99 0.18 -0.68
C ALA A 112 -20.81 0.99 -1.97
N HIS A 113 -19.57 1.35 -2.30
CA HIS A 113 -19.23 2.04 -3.55
C HIS A 113 -19.56 1.17 -4.77
N GLU A 114 -19.12 -0.10 -4.78
CA GLU A 114 -19.43 -1.05 -5.84
C GLU A 114 -20.94 -1.24 -6.04
N ARG A 115 -21.68 -1.37 -4.92
CA ARG A 115 -23.14 -1.48 -4.97
C ARG A 115 -23.77 -0.24 -5.57
N TYR A 116 -23.30 0.95 -5.21
CA TYR A 116 -23.77 2.20 -5.77
C TYR A 116 -23.51 2.27 -7.29
N MET A 117 -22.29 1.97 -7.71
CA MET A 117 -21.92 1.93 -9.13
C MET A 117 -22.78 0.93 -9.91
N ARG A 118 -22.96 -0.28 -9.37
CA ARG A 118 -23.82 -1.30 -9.97
C ARG A 118 -25.28 -0.85 -10.09
N LEU A 119 -25.81 -0.12 -9.10
CA LEU A 119 -27.17 0.43 -9.17
C LEU A 119 -27.29 1.57 -10.19
N GLN A 120 -26.24 2.38 -10.35
CA GLN A 120 -26.16 3.45 -11.33
C GLN A 120 -26.18 2.87 -12.75
N GLU A 121 -25.33 1.87 -13.02
CA GLU A 121 -25.30 1.14 -14.30
C GLU A 121 -26.64 0.49 -14.63
N GLN A 122 -27.33 -0.06 -13.62
CA GLN A 122 -28.66 -0.64 -13.78
C GLN A 122 -29.77 0.40 -14.01
N GLY A 123 -29.47 1.70 -13.98
CA GLY A 123 -30.50 2.73 -14.11
C GLY A 123 -31.44 2.81 -12.91
N LYS A 124 -31.07 2.25 -11.75
CA LYS A 124 -31.95 2.20 -10.57
C LYS A 124 -31.84 3.43 -9.69
N THR A 125 -30.74 4.16 -9.76
CA THR A 125 -30.58 5.44 -9.07
C THR A 125 -31.42 6.53 -9.75
N GLU A 126 -31.91 7.50 -8.98
CA GLU A 126 -32.71 8.60 -9.53
C GLU A 126 -31.93 9.42 -10.56
N GLN A 127 -30.61 9.54 -10.39
CA GLN A 127 -29.73 10.22 -11.34
C GLN A 127 -29.69 9.46 -12.67
N ALA A 128 -29.41 8.17 -12.65
CA ALA A 128 -29.37 7.37 -13.87
C ALA A 128 -30.74 7.34 -14.58
N ARG A 129 -31.85 7.29 -13.84
CA ARG A 129 -33.20 7.40 -14.45
C ARG A 129 -33.42 8.73 -15.16
N LYS A 130 -33.01 9.84 -14.52
CA LYS A 130 -33.10 11.18 -15.13
C LYS A 130 -32.23 11.29 -16.38
N ASP A 131 -31.03 10.74 -16.34
CA ASP A 131 -30.10 10.81 -17.47
C ASP A 131 -30.55 9.92 -18.63
N LEU A 132 -31.07 8.73 -18.38
CA LEU A 132 -31.75 7.91 -19.40
C LEU A 132 -32.93 8.67 -20.01
N GLY A 133 -33.79 9.28 -19.20
CA GLY A 133 -34.92 10.07 -19.71
C GLY A 133 -34.51 11.33 -20.48
N LYS A 134 -33.31 11.88 -20.26
CA LYS A 134 -32.75 12.94 -21.11
C LYS A 134 -32.27 12.38 -22.44
N LEU A 135 -31.58 11.23 -22.43
CA LEU A 135 -31.15 10.56 -23.65
C LEU A 135 -32.35 10.17 -24.52
N ASP A 136 -33.41 9.62 -23.93
CA ASP A 136 -34.64 9.26 -24.63
C ASP A 136 -35.28 10.48 -25.32
N LYS A 137 -35.25 11.65 -24.67
CA LYS A 137 -35.75 12.90 -25.27
C LYS A 137 -34.89 13.37 -26.45
N ILE A 138 -33.58 13.19 -26.37
CA ILE A 138 -32.65 13.58 -27.44
C ILE A 138 -32.74 12.61 -28.63
N ILE A 139 -32.97 11.32 -28.36
CA ILE A 139 -33.07 10.28 -29.38
C ILE A 139 -34.46 10.26 -30.03
N GLY A 140 -35.51 10.59 -29.28
CA GLY A 140 -36.89 10.60 -29.74
C GLY A 140 -37.33 11.87 -30.46
N GLU A 141 -36.47 12.89 -30.54
CA GLU A 141 -36.63 14.11 -31.34
C GLU A 141 -35.91 13.96 -32.69
#